data_AF-A0A924LN50-F1
#
_entry.id   AF-A0A924LN50-F1
#
_cell.length_a   1.000
_cell.length_b   1.000
_cell.length_c   1.000
_cell.angle_alpha   90.00
_cell.angle_beta   90.00
_cell.angle_gamma   90.00
#
_symmetry.space_group_name_H-M   'P 1'
#
loop_
_entity.id
_entity.type
_entity.pdbx_description
1 polymer ?
#
loop_
_entity_poly.entity_id
_entity_poly.type
_entity_poly.pdbx_seq_one_letter_code
_entity_poly.pdbx_strand_id
1 'polypeptide(L)'
;LTYDPDGGYGHPDHIQAHRVTMRAIELAADASYGPGEPWQVLKVYWNAVPASVLREGLRRLRAAGDEQAFGGLDPDGELPSFAIADELVTTSVDGRGQLEAKLAALRAYPTQVAAEGPFFAMASGDSELSWGVEHYRLVAGELGATGPDGRESDLFSGID
;
A
#
# COMPACT_ATOMS: atom_id res chain seq x y z
N LEU A 1 2.64 10.29 0.68
CA LEU A 1 2.32 8.90 0.31
C LEU A 1 1.59 8.91 -1.03
N THR A 2 1.99 8.09 -1.99
CA THR A 2 1.33 7.98 -3.31
C THR A 2 1.55 6.58 -3.89
N TYR A 3 1.12 6.34 -5.13
CA TYR A 3 1.38 5.09 -5.85
C TYR A 3 2.85 4.96 -6.27
N ASP A 4 3.28 3.76 -6.65
CA ASP A 4 4.54 3.57 -7.37
C ASP A 4 4.46 4.11 -8.82
N PRO A 5 5.57 4.13 -9.58
CA PRO A 5 5.58 4.63 -10.96
C PRO A 5 4.62 3.91 -11.92
N ASP A 6 4.24 2.67 -11.59
CA ASP A 6 3.31 1.84 -12.37
C ASP A 6 1.85 2.01 -11.91
N GLY A 7 1.60 2.86 -10.89
CA GLY A 7 0.26 3.13 -10.36
C GLY A 7 -0.33 1.95 -9.59
N GLY A 8 0.52 1.07 -9.06
CA GLY A 8 0.10 -0.24 -8.57
C GLY A 8 -0.33 -1.12 -9.74
N TYR A 9 -1.63 -1.39 -9.88
CA TYR A 9 -2.14 -2.33 -10.89
C TYR A 9 -2.20 -1.78 -12.33
N GLY A 10 -1.52 -0.67 -12.63
CA GLY A 10 -1.43 -0.13 -13.98
C GLY A 10 -2.56 0.82 -14.38
N HIS A 11 -3.41 1.27 -13.45
CA HIS A 11 -4.47 2.22 -13.79
C HIS A 11 -3.87 3.55 -14.26
N PRO A 12 -4.27 4.11 -15.43
CA PRO A 12 -3.70 5.35 -15.95
C PRO A 12 -3.78 6.52 -14.96
N ASP A 13 -4.90 6.63 -14.23
CA ASP A 13 -5.06 7.68 -13.24
C ASP A 13 -4.14 7.51 -12.02
N HIS A 14 -3.79 6.28 -11.65
CA HIS A 14 -2.85 6.04 -10.54
C HIS A 14 -1.42 6.40 -10.98
N ILE A 15 -1.05 6.06 -12.20
CA ILE A 15 0.22 6.49 -12.81
C ILE A 15 0.28 8.02 -12.86
N GLN A 16 -0.81 8.67 -13.26
CA GLN A 16 -0.87 10.12 -13.30
C GLN A 16 -0.83 10.75 -11.91
N ALA A 17 -1.52 10.16 -10.93
CA ALA A 17 -1.46 10.59 -9.53
C ALA A 17 -0.03 10.47 -8.98
N HIS A 18 0.68 9.37 -9.24
CA HIS A 18 2.10 9.24 -8.91
C HIS A 18 2.91 10.41 -9.50
N ARG A 19 2.83 10.61 -10.82
CA ARG A 19 3.60 11.64 -11.53
C ARG A 19 3.32 13.04 -10.98
N VAL A 20 2.05 13.37 -10.77
CA VAL A 20 1.65 14.68 -10.25
C VAL A 20 2.09 14.85 -8.80
N THR A 21 1.94 13.83 -7.95
CA THR A 21 2.41 13.92 -6.55
C THR A 21 3.92 14.08 -6.48
N MET A 22 4.70 13.27 -7.20
CA MET A 22 6.16 13.36 -7.18
C MET A 22 6.64 14.73 -7.69
N ARG A 23 6.04 15.22 -8.78
CA ARG A 23 6.37 16.55 -9.29
C ARG A 23 5.94 17.66 -8.32
N ALA A 24 4.79 17.54 -7.69
CA ALA A 24 4.33 18.51 -6.69
C ALA A 24 5.25 18.56 -5.47
N ILE A 25 5.82 17.43 -5.04
CA ILE A 25 6.79 17.37 -3.94
C ILE A 25 8.07 18.14 -4.30
N GLU A 26 8.61 17.95 -5.51
CA GLU A 26 9.79 18.70 -5.98
C GLU A 26 9.51 20.20 -6.02
N LEU A 27 8.36 20.58 -6.58
CA LEU A 27 7.96 21.97 -6.73
C LEU A 27 7.62 22.66 -5.40
N ALA A 28 7.13 21.91 -4.43
CA ALA A 28 6.88 22.44 -3.08
C ALA A 28 8.17 22.90 -2.40
N ALA A 29 9.29 22.23 -2.65
CA ALA A 29 10.60 22.61 -2.10
C ALA A 29 11.29 23.73 -2.89
N ASP A 30 10.79 24.09 -4.08
CA ASP A 30 11.40 25.08 -4.96
C ASP A 30 10.90 26.50 -4.65
N ALA A 31 11.78 27.30 -4.05
CA ALA A 31 11.53 28.71 -3.74
C ALA A 31 11.28 29.62 -4.94
N SER A 32 11.56 29.15 -6.16
CA SER A 32 11.31 29.90 -7.39
C SER A 32 10.00 29.54 -8.08
N TYR A 33 9.31 28.47 -7.67
CA TYR A 33 8.15 27.96 -8.40
C TYR A 33 6.88 28.79 -8.21
N GLY A 34 6.66 29.36 -7.02
CA GLY A 34 5.42 30.07 -6.70
C GLY A 34 5.56 31.09 -5.56
N PRO A 35 4.48 31.83 -5.26
CA PRO A 35 4.51 32.90 -4.25
C PRO A 35 4.42 32.39 -2.80
N GLY A 36 4.26 31.09 -2.59
CA GLY A 36 4.16 30.47 -1.26
C GLY A 36 5.52 30.18 -0.64
N GLU A 37 5.55 30.04 0.69
CA GLU A 37 6.75 29.59 1.40
C GLU A 37 7.11 28.16 0.96
N PRO A 38 8.39 27.88 0.64
CA PRO A 38 8.83 26.54 0.27
C PRO A 38 8.64 25.56 1.41
N TRP A 39 8.24 24.34 1.05
CA TRP A 39 8.08 23.23 1.98
C TRP A 39 8.82 21.99 1.48
N GLN A 40 9.83 21.60 2.24
CA GLN A 40 10.53 20.33 2.02
C GLN A 40 9.75 19.20 2.69
N VAL A 41 9.14 18.33 1.88
CA VAL A 41 8.57 17.08 2.39
C VAL A 41 9.71 16.22 2.92
N LEU A 42 9.62 15.81 4.19
CA LEU A 42 10.68 15.09 4.89
C LEU A 42 10.80 13.63 4.45
N LYS A 43 9.66 12.95 4.26
CA LYS A 43 9.60 11.55 3.86
C LYS A 43 8.52 11.30 2.81
N VAL A 44 8.87 10.53 1.79
CA VAL A 44 7.96 10.14 0.71
C VAL A 44 7.94 8.63 0.60
N TYR A 45 6.73 8.07 0.63
CA TYR A 45 6.50 6.64 0.53
C TYR A 45 5.58 6.30 -0.65
N TRP A 46 5.85 5.17 -1.28
CA TRP A 46 4.90 4.49 -2.15
C TRP A 46 4.21 3.36 -1.42
N ASN A 47 2.90 3.18 -1.61
CA ASN A 47 2.22 1.99 -1.13
C ASN A 47 2.77 0.75 -1.86
N ALA A 48 2.87 -0.35 -1.15
CA ALA A 48 3.48 -1.58 -1.64
C ALA A 48 2.61 -2.79 -1.30
N VAL A 49 2.63 -3.79 -2.19
CA VAL A 49 2.08 -5.12 -1.90
C VAL A 49 3.26 -6.10 -1.94
N PRO A 50 3.72 -6.61 -0.78
CA PRO A 50 4.80 -7.59 -0.76
C PRO A 50 4.35 -8.87 -1.47
N ALA A 51 5.24 -9.46 -2.26
CA ALA A 51 4.98 -10.70 -2.99
C ALA A 51 4.57 -11.84 -2.05
N SER A 52 5.24 -11.98 -0.90
CA SER A 52 4.89 -12.99 0.11
C SER A 52 3.45 -12.86 0.61
N VAL A 53 3.03 -11.62 0.91
CA VAL A 53 1.70 -11.29 1.44
C VAL A 53 0.61 -11.55 0.39
N LEU A 54 0.84 -11.16 -0.87
CA LEU A 54 -0.10 -11.44 -1.96
C LEU A 54 -0.27 -12.95 -2.16
N ARG A 55 0.84 -13.71 -2.21
CA ARG A 55 0.79 -15.17 -2.37
C ARG A 55 0.03 -15.82 -1.21
N GLU A 56 0.29 -15.40 0.02
CA GLU A 56 -0.43 -15.89 1.18
C GLU A 56 -1.93 -15.59 1.12
N GLY A 57 -2.32 -14.37 0.76
CA GLY A 57 -3.71 -13.97 0.58
C GLY A 57 -4.43 -14.81 -0.49
N LEU A 58 -3.79 -15.03 -1.64
CA LEU A 58 -4.32 -15.87 -2.71
C LEU A 58 -4.50 -17.34 -2.29
N ARG A 59 -3.52 -17.92 -1.56
CA ARG A 59 -3.66 -19.30 -1.03
C ARG A 59 -4.84 -19.42 -0.07
N ARG A 60 -5.07 -18.41 0.77
CA ARG A 60 -6.20 -18.39 1.72
C ARG A 60 -7.54 -18.29 1.00
N LEU A 61 -7.67 -17.43 -0.01
CA LEU A 61 -8.88 -17.32 -0.82
C LEU A 61 -9.23 -18.65 -1.51
N ARG A 62 -8.22 -19.31 -2.11
CA ARG A 62 -8.38 -20.64 -2.70
C ARG A 62 -8.81 -21.69 -1.67
N ALA A 63 -8.18 -21.70 -0.48
CA ALA A 63 -8.56 -22.62 0.60
C ALA A 63 -10.01 -22.39 1.10
N ALA A 64 -10.52 -21.16 0.97
CA ALA A 64 -11.91 -20.80 1.26
C ALA A 64 -12.89 -21.09 0.09
N GLY A 65 -12.39 -21.64 -1.03
CA GLY A 65 -13.19 -22.00 -2.21
C GLY A 65 -13.34 -20.88 -3.24
N ASP A 66 -12.64 -19.75 -3.09
CA ASP A 66 -12.63 -18.66 -4.08
C ASP A 66 -11.35 -18.70 -4.91
N GLU A 67 -11.40 -19.44 -6.02
CA GLU A 67 -10.30 -19.53 -6.98
C GLU A 67 -10.30 -18.39 -8.01
N GLN A 68 -11.34 -17.55 -8.04
CA GLN A 68 -11.54 -16.53 -9.09
C GLN A 68 -11.28 -15.10 -8.59
N ALA A 69 -11.12 -14.90 -7.29
CA ALA A 69 -10.66 -13.65 -6.71
C ALA A 69 -9.44 -13.09 -7.46
N PHE A 70 -9.46 -11.78 -7.68
CA PHE A 70 -8.41 -11.05 -8.41
C PHE A 70 -8.11 -11.59 -9.82
N GLY A 71 -9.10 -12.18 -10.49
CA GLY A 71 -8.94 -12.71 -11.85
C GLY A 71 -8.22 -14.06 -11.91
N GLY A 72 -8.26 -14.82 -10.81
CA GLY A 72 -7.72 -16.18 -10.77
C GLY A 72 -6.20 -16.26 -10.69
N LEU A 73 -5.55 -15.23 -10.14
CA LEU A 73 -4.09 -15.20 -9.95
C LEU A 73 -3.58 -16.45 -9.23
N ASP A 74 -2.44 -16.96 -9.70
CA ASP A 74 -1.81 -18.15 -9.13
C ASP A 74 -0.79 -17.78 -8.05
N PRO A 75 -0.99 -18.16 -6.77
CA PRO A 75 -0.04 -17.88 -5.69
C PRO A 75 1.33 -18.52 -5.87
N ASP A 76 1.49 -19.48 -6.79
CA ASP A 76 2.78 -20.10 -7.11
C ASP A 76 3.28 -19.71 -8.52
N GLY A 77 2.50 -18.91 -9.25
CA GLY A 77 2.82 -18.43 -10.60
C GLY A 77 3.53 -17.07 -10.62
N GLU A 78 3.51 -16.46 -11.81
CA GLU A 78 3.93 -15.09 -12.05
C GLU A 78 2.95 -14.13 -11.37
N LEU A 79 3.48 -13.22 -10.55
CA LEU A 79 2.68 -12.24 -9.86
C LEU A 79 2.48 -11.00 -10.74
N PRO A 80 1.36 -10.28 -10.57
CA PRO A 80 1.14 -9.02 -11.26
C PRO A 80 2.21 -8.00 -10.86
N SER A 81 2.48 -7.04 -11.75
CA SER A 81 3.55 -6.04 -11.61
C SER A 81 3.48 -5.19 -10.33
N PHE A 82 2.29 -5.07 -9.73
CA PHE A 82 2.10 -4.33 -8.48
C PHE A 82 2.63 -5.06 -7.23
N ALA A 83 2.91 -6.37 -7.34
CA ALA A 83 3.52 -7.14 -6.28
C ALA A 83 5.04 -6.95 -6.34
N ILE A 84 5.63 -6.51 -5.24
CA ILE A 84 7.07 -6.22 -5.17
C ILE A 84 7.79 -7.23 -4.29
N ALA A 85 9.10 -7.38 -4.51
CA ALA A 85 9.95 -8.20 -3.65
C ALA A 85 9.93 -7.67 -2.20
N ASP A 86 9.89 -8.58 -1.23
CA ASP A 86 9.73 -8.27 0.19
C ASP A 86 10.85 -7.37 0.75
N GLU A 87 12.06 -7.50 0.21
CA GLU A 87 13.25 -6.72 0.53
C GLU A 87 13.19 -5.26 0.05
N LEU A 88 12.27 -4.94 -0.87
CA LEU A 88 12.02 -3.55 -1.30
C LEU A 88 11.04 -2.81 -0.39
N VAL A 89 10.38 -3.53 0.52
CA VAL A 89 9.47 -2.95 1.52
C VAL A 89 10.30 -2.46 2.70
N THR A 90 10.21 -1.18 2.99
CA THR A 90 10.99 -0.55 4.06
C THR A 90 10.17 -0.28 5.31
N THR A 91 8.85 -0.29 5.21
CA THR A 91 7.95 0.18 6.27
C THR A 91 6.67 -0.65 6.27
N SER A 92 6.22 -1.10 7.44
CA SER A 92 4.98 -1.85 7.63
C SER A 92 4.23 -1.30 8.83
N VAL A 93 3.03 -0.77 8.59
CA VAL A 93 2.20 -0.16 9.63
C VAL A 93 1.14 -1.16 10.05
N ASP A 94 1.14 -1.51 11.33
CA ASP A 94 0.11 -2.34 11.94
C ASP A 94 -1.12 -1.49 12.30
N GLY A 95 -2.14 -1.58 11.44
CA GLY A 95 -3.45 -0.96 11.61
C GLY A 95 -4.54 -1.94 12.07
N ARG A 96 -4.20 -3.10 12.63
CA ARG A 96 -5.21 -4.12 13.02
C ARG A 96 -6.25 -3.59 14.01
N GLY A 97 -5.88 -2.67 14.90
CA GLY A 97 -6.82 -2.00 15.81
C GLY A 97 -7.86 -1.10 15.11
N GLN A 98 -7.68 -0.85 13.81
CA GLN A 98 -8.44 0.08 12.98
C GLN A 98 -9.14 -0.66 11.84
N LEU A 99 -9.09 -1.98 11.84
CA LEU A 99 -9.68 -2.81 10.79
C LEU A 99 -11.18 -2.56 10.64
N GLU A 100 -11.92 -2.44 11.76
CA GLU A 100 -13.35 -2.09 11.70
C GLU A 100 -13.62 -0.74 11.01
N ALA A 101 -12.76 0.26 11.24
CA ALA A 101 -12.87 1.54 10.57
C ALA A 101 -12.57 1.42 9.06
N LYS A 102 -11.56 0.62 8.68
CA LYS A 102 -11.24 0.31 7.27
C LYS A 102 -12.41 -0.41 6.59
N LEU A 103 -13.04 -1.38 7.25
CA LEU A 103 -14.20 -2.10 6.73
C LEU A 103 -15.42 -1.21 6.63
N ALA A 104 -15.68 -0.35 7.62
CA ALA A 104 -16.74 0.64 7.55
C ALA A 104 -16.54 1.62 6.39
N ALA A 105 -15.30 2.07 6.15
CA ALA A 105 -14.96 2.91 5.01
C ALA A 105 -15.22 2.19 3.68
N LEU A 106 -14.81 0.93 3.53
CA LEU A 106 -15.08 0.14 2.32
C LEU A 106 -16.59 -0.03 2.07
N ARG A 107 -17.37 -0.31 3.12
CA ARG A 107 -18.85 -0.44 3.02
C ARG A 107 -19.54 0.84 2.55
N ALA A 108 -18.93 2.01 2.76
CA ALA A 108 -19.48 3.30 2.32
C ALA A 108 -19.41 3.50 0.80
N TYR A 109 -18.72 2.64 0.05
CA TYR A 109 -18.62 2.69 -1.42
C TYR A 109 -19.29 1.48 -2.10
N PRO A 110 -20.61 1.26 -1.90
CA PRO A 110 -21.29 0.04 -2.36
C PRO A 110 -21.39 -0.09 -3.88
N THR A 111 -21.20 1.00 -4.63
CA THR A 111 -21.15 0.95 -6.10
C THR A 111 -19.81 0.45 -6.63
N GLN A 112 -18.77 0.39 -5.78
CA GLN A 112 -17.40 0.03 -6.15
C GLN A 112 -16.97 -1.29 -5.50
N VAL A 113 -17.34 -1.50 -4.23
CA VAL A 113 -16.92 -2.67 -3.46
C VAL A 113 -18.14 -3.46 -3.01
N ALA A 114 -18.29 -4.67 -3.54
CA ALA A 114 -19.32 -5.60 -3.10
C ALA A 114 -19.03 -6.08 -1.67
N ALA A 115 -20.04 -6.06 -0.79
CA ALA A 115 -19.91 -6.50 0.60
C ALA A 115 -19.50 -7.97 0.76
N GLU A 116 -19.81 -8.79 -0.25
CA GLU A 116 -19.45 -10.23 -0.32
C GLU A 116 -18.24 -10.48 -1.23
N GLY A 117 -17.53 -9.42 -1.64
CA GLY A 117 -16.40 -9.49 -2.56
C GLY A 117 -15.07 -9.85 -1.89
N PRO A 118 -14.02 -10.08 -2.69
CA PRO A 118 -12.72 -10.58 -2.22
C PRO A 118 -12.05 -9.68 -1.17
N PHE A 119 -12.31 -8.37 -1.20
CA PHE A 119 -11.81 -7.43 -0.19
C PHE A 119 -12.35 -7.68 1.22
N PHE A 120 -13.61 -8.10 1.35
CA PHE A 120 -14.18 -8.46 2.65
C PHE A 120 -13.82 -9.89 3.05
N ALA A 121 -13.70 -10.80 2.09
CA ALA A 121 -13.22 -12.17 2.34
C ALA A 121 -11.80 -12.16 2.94
N MET A 122 -10.89 -11.35 2.39
CA MET A 122 -9.53 -11.16 2.91
C MET A 122 -9.46 -10.42 4.26
N ALA A 123 -10.57 -9.89 4.74
CA ALA A 123 -10.63 -9.18 6.01
C ALA A 123 -11.47 -9.92 7.06
N SER A 124 -11.65 -11.23 6.90
CA SER A 124 -12.45 -12.07 7.79
C SER A 124 -11.62 -13.19 8.45
N GLY A 125 -11.80 -13.43 9.75
CA GLY A 125 -11.08 -14.50 10.45
C GLY A 125 -9.56 -14.23 10.51
N ASP A 126 -8.73 -15.27 10.40
CA ASP A 126 -7.26 -15.11 10.50
C ASP A 126 -6.64 -14.25 9.37
N SER A 127 -7.40 -13.89 8.34
CA SER A 127 -7.02 -12.95 7.26
C SER A 127 -7.05 -11.47 7.67
N GLU A 128 -7.77 -11.16 8.75
CA GLU A 128 -7.72 -9.85 9.42
C GLU A 128 -6.28 -9.44 9.76
N LEU A 129 -5.44 -10.41 10.12
CA LEU A 129 -4.05 -10.20 10.49
C LEU A 129 -3.18 -9.69 9.31
N SER A 130 -3.44 -10.15 8.09
CA SER A 130 -2.71 -9.72 6.89
C SER A 130 -3.28 -8.45 6.26
N TRP A 131 -4.60 -8.22 6.34
CA TRP A 131 -5.24 -7.04 5.75
C TRP A 131 -5.20 -5.80 6.65
N GLY A 132 -4.97 -6.01 7.94
CA GLY A 132 -4.75 -4.95 8.91
C GLY A 132 -3.34 -4.36 8.91
N VAL A 133 -2.36 -5.00 8.25
CA VAL A 133 -1.01 -4.46 8.08
C VAL A 133 -0.87 -3.89 6.67
N GLU A 134 -0.39 -2.65 6.57
CA GLU A 134 -0.15 -1.97 5.30
C GLU A 134 1.34 -1.73 5.08
N HIS A 135 1.79 -1.92 3.85
CA HIS A 135 3.21 -1.92 3.51
C HIS A 135 3.56 -0.76 2.60
N TYR A 136 4.76 -0.22 2.78
CA TYR A 136 5.25 0.93 2.04
C TYR A 136 6.74 0.81 1.74
N ARG A 137 7.16 1.54 0.71
CA ARG A 137 8.56 1.73 0.33
C ARG A 137 8.91 3.21 0.44
N LEU A 138 9.89 3.53 1.28
CA LEU A 138 10.49 4.86 1.36
C LEU A 138 11.28 5.12 0.07
N VAL A 139 11.03 6.27 -0.56
CA VAL A 139 11.66 6.65 -1.84
C VAL A 139 12.36 8.01 -1.79
N ALA A 140 12.08 8.80 -0.77
CA ALA A 140 12.83 10.02 -0.45
C ALA A 140 12.70 10.30 1.05
N GLY A 141 13.75 10.88 1.63
CA GLY A 141 13.92 11.01 3.07
C GLY A 141 14.84 9.92 3.65
N GLU A 142 15.01 9.93 4.97
CA GLU A 142 15.85 8.99 5.70
C GLU A 142 14.99 7.99 6.49
N LEU A 143 15.40 6.72 6.53
CA LEU A 143 14.77 5.74 7.41
C LEU A 143 15.06 6.09 8.87
N GLY A 144 14.04 6.04 9.71
CA GLY A 144 14.15 6.11 11.15
C GLY A 144 14.50 4.74 11.75
N ALA A 145 14.13 4.54 13.02
CA ALA A 145 14.33 3.27 13.71
C ALA A 145 13.52 2.14 13.06
N THR A 146 14.18 0.99 12.87
CA THR A 146 13.60 -0.23 12.29
C THR A 146 13.52 -1.35 13.30
N GLY A 147 12.55 -2.25 13.09
CA GLY A 147 12.38 -3.47 13.87
C GLY A 147 13.32 -4.61 13.44
N PRO A 148 13.18 -5.81 14.06
CA PRO A 148 13.98 -6.99 13.72
C PRO A 148 13.84 -7.46 12.27
N ASP A 149 12.73 -7.13 11.62
CA ASP A 149 12.47 -7.40 10.20
C ASP A 149 13.12 -6.37 9.26
N GLY A 150 13.86 -5.40 9.81
CA GLY A 150 14.51 -4.34 9.06
C GLY A 150 13.56 -3.27 8.54
N ARG A 151 12.30 -3.23 9.02
CA ARG A 151 11.29 -2.29 8.56
C ARG A 151 10.91 -1.29 9.64
N GLU A 152 10.55 -0.09 9.24
CA GLU A 152 9.90 0.87 10.14
C GLU A 152 8.48 0.39 10.47
N SER A 153 8.03 0.65 11.69
CA SER A 153 6.64 0.42 12.11
C SER A 153 5.79 1.69 12.12
N ASP A 154 6.41 2.84 11.84
CA ASP A 154 5.79 4.16 11.86
C ASP A 154 6.34 5.02 10.71
N LEU A 155 5.45 5.58 9.90
CA LEU A 155 5.81 6.46 8.79
C LEU A 155 6.51 7.75 9.26
N PHE A 156 6.29 8.15 10.51
CA PHE A 156 6.88 9.33 11.15
C PHE A 156 8.19 9.02 11.89
N SER A 157 8.66 7.76 11.89
CA SER A 157 9.92 7.39 12.53
C SER A 157 11.07 8.29 12.06
N GLY A 158 11.75 8.94 13.02
CA GLY A 158 12.84 9.89 12.75
C GLY A 158 12.41 11.32 12.43
N ILE A 159 11.14 11.69 12.62
CA ILE A 159 10.61 13.06 12.48
C ILE A 159 10.25 13.59 13.88
N ASP A 160 10.76 14.77 14.24
CA ASP A 160 10.46 15.51 15.48
C ASP A 160 9.44 16.64 15.25
#